data_AF-A0AAP4FDR4-F1
#
_entry.id   AF-A0AAP4FDR4-F1
#
_cell.length_a   1.000
_cell.length_b   1.000
_cell.length_c   1.000
_cell.angle_alpha   90.00
_cell.angle_beta   90.00
_cell.angle_gamma   90.00
#
_symmetry.space_group_name_H-M   'P 1'
#
loop_
_entity.id
_entity.type
_entity.pdbx_description
1 polymer ?
#
loop_
_entity_poly.entity_id
_entity_poly.type
_entity_poly.pdbx_seq_one_letter_code
_entity_poly.pdbx_strand_id
1 'polypeptide(L)'
;MPLDRQTIAHDPIHEQHLGHGNTVASWAMFTIMFVGFLLSCIAFTIPNWFLFWTGGVILVVGIIVGLVLKAAGFGVGGSRTKHD
;
A
#
# COMPACT_ATOMS: atom_id res chain seq x y z
N MET A 1 32.79 -12.89 35.93
CA MET A 1 32.61 -12.96 34.47
C MET A 1 32.10 -11.61 34.01
N PRO A 2 32.91 -10.77 33.35
CA PRO A 2 32.41 -9.53 32.78
C PRO A 2 31.57 -9.89 31.55
N LEU A 3 30.31 -9.47 31.54
CA LEU A 3 29.42 -9.64 30.41
C LEU A 3 30.02 -8.77 29.29
N ASP A 4 30.57 -9.40 28.27
CA ASP A 4 31.05 -8.71 27.09
C ASP A 4 29.87 -7.91 26.53
N ARG A 5 30.03 -6.58 26.48
CA ARG A 5 29.03 -5.63 25.98
C ARG A 5 28.56 -5.93 24.53
N GLN A 6 29.08 -6.98 23.91
CA GLN A 6 28.79 -7.45 22.57
C GLN A 6 27.62 -8.46 22.53
N THR A 7 27.27 -9.16 23.62
CA THR A 7 26.08 -10.05 23.66
C THR A 7 24.76 -9.29 23.79
N ILE A 8 24.80 -8.04 24.27
CA ILE A 8 23.65 -7.10 24.23
C ILE A 8 23.59 -6.37 22.87
N ALA A 9 24.59 -6.56 22.00
CA ALA A 9 24.80 -5.69 20.85
C ALA A 9 24.00 -6.03 19.59
N HIS A 10 23.43 -7.22 19.42
CA HIS A 10 22.83 -7.55 18.12
C HIS A 10 21.94 -8.79 18.18
N ASP A 11 20.73 -8.67 18.72
CA ASP A 11 19.71 -9.68 18.47
C ASP A 11 19.21 -9.49 17.03
N PRO A 12 19.48 -10.41 16.07
CA PRO A 12 19.09 -10.24 14.67
C PRO A 12 17.57 -10.18 14.46
N ILE A 13 16.79 -10.43 15.52
CA ILE A 13 15.33 -10.31 15.56
C ILE A 13 14.87 -8.84 15.68
N HIS A 14 15.70 -7.95 16.25
CA HIS A 14 15.35 -6.52 16.41
C HIS A 14 15.72 -5.64 15.20
N GLU A 15 16.59 -6.12 14.32
CA GLU A 15 16.97 -5.44 13.05
C GLU A 15 16.28 -6.01 11.81
N GLN A 16 15.28 -6.88 11.98
CA GLN A 16 14.31 -7.10 10.91
C GLN A 16 13.47 -5.83 10.77
N HIS A 17 14.02 -4.83 10.09
CA HIS A 17 13.27 -3.90 9.26
C HIS A 17 12.64 -4.72 8.13
N LEU A 18 11.70 -5.61 8.52
CA LEU A 18 10.62 -6.12 7.69
C LEU A 18 10.18 -4.93 6.86
N GLY A 19 10.51 -4.96 5.56
CA GLY A 19 10.23 -3.89 4.63
C GLY A 19 8.82 -3.42 4.90
N HIS A 20 8.71 -2.30 5.61
CA HIS A 20 7.44 -1.87 6.15
C HIS A 20 6.57 -1.64 4.93
N GLY A 21 5.44 -2.33 4.85
CA GLY A 21 4.44 -2.17 3.78
C GLY A 21 3.87 -0.74 3.67
N ASN A 22 4.51 0.25 4.28
CA ASN A 22 4.36 1.68 4.09
C ASN A 22 5.07 2.19 2.82
N THR A 23 5.18 1.36 1.79
CA THR A 23 5.54 1.92 0.48
C THR A 23 4.35 2.77 0.02
N VAL A 24 4.61 3.99 -0.43
CA VAL A 24 3.58 4.93 -0.90
C VAL A 24 2.68 4.29 -1.96
N ALA A 25 3.20 3.32 -2.73
CA ALA A 25 2.42 2.53 -3.67
C ALA A 25 1.31 1.69 -3.02
N SER A 26 1.61 0.97 -1.94
CA SER A 26 0.63 0.13 -1.24
C SER A 26 -0.51 0.98 -0.69
N TRP A 27 -0.17 2.10 -0.05
CA TRP A 27 -1.17 3.00 0.51
C TRP A 27 -1.98 3.72 -0.57
N ALA A 28 -1.35 4.21 -1.64
CA ALA A 28 -2.06 4.86 -2.75
C ALA A 28 -3.07 3.92 -3.42
N MET A 29 -2.68 2.68 -3.70
CA MET A 29 -3.57 1.70 -4.33
C MET A 29 -4.75 1.35 -3.41
N PHE A 30 -4.48 1.14 -2.12
CA PHE A 30 -5.50 0.88 -1.13
C PHE A 30 -6.48 2.05 -0.98
N THR A 31 -6.00 3.29 -0.84
CA THR A 31 -6.87 4.46 -0.64
C THR A 31 -7.81 4.67 -1.83
N ILE A 32 -7.32 4.51 -3.07
CA ILE A 32 -8.16 4.70 -4.25
C ILE A 32 -9.24 3.62 -4.34
N MET A 33 -8.87 2.36 -4.13
CA MET A 33 -9.83 1.25 -4.13
C MET A 33 -10.85 1.39 -2.99
N PHE A 34 -10.41 1.79 -1.80
CA PHE A 34 -11.26 1.95 -0.62
C PHE A 34 -12.29 3.07 -0.80
N VAL A 35 -11.88 4.21 -1.36
CA VAL A 35 -12.79 5.32 -1.68
C VAL A 35 -13.81 4.91 -2.75
N GLY A 36 -13.39 4.22 -3.82
CA GLY A 36 -14.31 3.71 -4.84
C GLY A 36 -15.34 2.72 -4.26
N PHE A 37 -14.89 1.83 -3.38
CA PHE A 37 -15.76 0.87 -2.70
C PHE A 37 -16.79 1.55 -1.80
N LEU A 38 -16.38 2.54 -0.99
CA LEU A 38 -17.29 3.31 -0.15
C LEU A 38 -18.35 4.04 -0.97
N LEU A 39 -17.96 4.66 -2.08
CA LEU A 39 -18.88 5.32 -3.00
C LEU A 39 -19.88 4.32 -3.61
N SER A 40 -19.44 3.14 -4.02
CA SER A 40 -20.32 2.08 -4.50
C SER A 40 -21.30 1.58 -3.43
N CYS A 41 -20.87 1.42 -2.17
CA CYS A 41 -21.76 1.03 -1.06
C CYS A 41 -22.84 2.09 -0.78
N ILE A 42 -22.48 3.38 -0.75
CA ILE A 42 -23.44 4.47 -0.57
C ILE A 42 -24.42 4.54 -1.74
N ALA A 43 -23.91 4.37 -2.96
CA ALA A 43 -24.68 4.34 -4.19
C ALA A 43 -25.59 3.12 -4.35
N PHE A 44 -25.39 2.06 -3.57
CA PHE A 44 -26.28 0.91 -3.54
C PHE A 44 -27.50 1.17 -2.64
N THR A 45 -27.32 1.94 -1.56
CA THR A 45 -28.39 2.30 -0.62
C THR A 45 -29.41 3.26 -1.24
N ILE A 46 -28.96 4.14 -2.13
CA ILE A 46 -29.82 4.99 -2.95
C ILE A 46 -29.98 4.24 -4.27
N PRO A 47 -31.17 3.94 -4.81
CA PRO A 47 -31.34 3.19 -6.06
C PRO A 47 -30.97 4.04 -7.30
N ASN A 48 -29.80 4.68 -7.25
CA ASN A 48 -29.24 5.56 -8.25
C ASN A 48 -28.15 4.80 -9.00
N TRP A 49 -28.56 4.18 -10.11
CA TRP A 49 -27.69 3.36 -10.95
C TRP A 49 -26.48 4.13 -11.49
N PHE A 50 -26.59 5.45 -11.71
CA PHE A 50 -25.48 6.28 -12.20
C PHE A 50 -24.34 6.35 -11.17
N LEU A 51 -24.68 6.55 -9.88
CA LEU A 51 -23.68 6.61 -8.81
C LEU A 51 -22.96 5.26 -8.64
N PHE A 52 -23.68 4.15 -8.81
CA PHE A 52 -23.10 2.81 -8.70
C PHE A 52 -22.03 2.56 -9.78
N TRP A 53 -22.33 2.90 -11.04
CA TRP A 53 -21.36 2.80 -12.13
C TRP A 53 -20.17 3.75 -11.95
N THR A 54 -20.39 4.97 -11.43
CA THR A 54 -19.26 5.86 -11.12
C THR A 54 -18.33 5.28 -10.05
N GLY A 55 -18.84 4.62 -9.02
CA GLY A 55 -18.02 3.91 -8.04
C GLY A 55 -17.25 2.73 -8.66
N GLY A 56 -17.90 1.98 -9.55
CA GLY A 56 -17.25 0.92 -10.33
C GLY A 56 -16.10 1.42 -11.21
N VAL A 57 -16.27 2.57 -11.88
CA VAL A 57 -15.23 3.23 -12.67
C VAL A 57 -14.03 3.62 -11.80
N ILE A 58 -14.27 4.17 -10.61
CA ILE A 58 -13.20 4.52 -9.66
C ILE A 58 -12.39 3.29 -9.23
N LEU A 59 -13.06 2.15 -9.06
CA LEU A 59 -12.42 0.87 -8.76
C LEU A 59 -11.46 0.43 -9.87
N VAL A 60 -11.88 0.56 -11.14
CA VAL A 60 -11.03 0.29 -12.30
C VAL A 60 -9.85 1.25 -12.37
N VAL A 61 -10.06 2.54 -12.10
CA VAL A 61 -8.99 3.55 -12.02
C VAL A 61 -7.97 3.18 -10.93
N GLY A 62 -8.41 2.69 -9.76
CA GLY A 62 -7.52 2.21 -8.69
C GLY A 62 -6.60 1.07 -9.12
N ILE A 63 -7.12 0.12 -9.92
CA ILE A 63 -6.31 -0.96 -10.51
C ILE A 63 -5.26 -0.38 -11.45
N ILE A 64 -5.66 0.52 -12.36
CA ILE A 64 -4.76 1.14 -13.33
C ILE A 64 -3.64 1.90 -12.61
N VAL A 65 -3.96 2.71 -11.61
CA VAL A 65 -2.97 3.48 -10.83
C VAL A 65 -1.99 2.55 -10.13
N GLY A 66 -2.45 1.44 -9.54
CA GLY A 66 -1.56 0.47 -8.92
C GLY A 66 -0.62 -0.22 -9.91
N LEU A 67 -1.10 -0.55 -11.12
CA LEU A 67 -0.25 -1.09 -12.19
C LEU A 67 0.78 -0.06 -12.67
N VAL A 68 0.39 1.21 -12.80
CA VAL A 68 1.28 2.31 -13.18
C VAL A 68 2.34 2.56 -12.10
N LEU A 69 1.98 2.60 -10.82
CA LEU A 69 2.96 2.77 -9.74
C LEU A 69 3.91 1.58 -9.62
N LYS A 70 3.41 0.35 -9.84
CA LYS A 70 4.25 -0.84 -9.95
C LYS A 70 5.26 -0.70 -11.09
N ALA A 71 4.80 -0.27 -12.27
CA ALA A 71 5.65 -0.06 -13.44
C ALA A 71 6.65 1.09 -13.25
N ALA A 72 6.27 2.14 -12.52
CA ALA A 72 7.12 3.28 -12.19
C ALA A 72 8.16 2.99 -11.09
N GLY A 73 8.22 1.77 -10.56
CA GLY A 73 9.22 1.37 -9.57
C GLY A 73 8.92 1.80 -8.14
N PHE A 74 7.66 2.14 -7.83
CA PHE A 74 7.20 2.33 -6.45
C PHE A 74 6.71 1.02 -5.81
N GLY A 75 6.65 -0.06 -6.59
CA GLY A 75 6.37 -1.41 -6.09
C GLY A 75 7.55 -1.98 -5.27
N VAL A 76 7.26 -2.97 -4.45
CA VAL A 76 8.23 -3.69 -3.61
C VAL A 76 9.44 -4.14 -4.46
N GLY A 77 10.62 -3.58 -4.18
CA GLY A 77 11.89 -3.88 -4.88
C GLY A 77 12.27 -2.93 -6.03
N GLY A 78 11.53 -1.84 -6.25
CA GLY A 78 11.84 -0.87 -7.31
C GLY A 78 13.14 -0.08 -7.06
N SER A 79 13.86 0.24 -8.14
CA SER A 79 15.19 0.86 -8.12
C SER A 79 15.31 2.22 -7.40
N ARG A 80 14.18 2.82 -6.99
CA ARG A 80 14.09 4.09 -6.26
C ARG A 80 14.05 3.93 -4.72
N THR A 81 14.03 2.71 -4.19
CA THR A 81 14.13 2.45 -2.74
C THR A 81 15.54 2.04 -2.29
N LYS A 82 16.55 2.15 -3.17
CA LYS A 82 17.95 2.12 -2.75
C LYS A 82 18.27 3.44 -2.06
N HIS A 83 18.15 3.46 -0.75
CA HIS A 83 18.81 4.44 0.09
C HIS A 83 20.26 3.95 0.26
N ASP A 84 21.24 4.78 -0.11
CA ASP A 84 22.64 4.63 0.30
C ASP A 84 22.76 4.52 1.84
#